data_AF-A0A925BR71-F1
#
_entry.id   AF-A0A925BR71-F1
#
_cell.length_a   1.000
_cell.length_b   1.000
_cell.length_c   1.000
_cell.angle_alpha   90.00
_cell.angle_beta   90.00
_cell.angle_gamma   90.00
#
_symmetry.space_group_name_H-M   'P 1'
#
loop_
_entity.id
_entity.type
_entity.pdbx_description
1 polymer ?
#
loop_
_entity_poly.entity_id
_entity_poly.type
_entity_poly.pdbx_seq_one_letter_code
_entity_poly.pdbx_strand_id
1 'polypeptide(L)'
;RSELEAVDPSNQLFGRMSVRRLDAEVLRDRVLASSGSLQQAMFGKPVSVAEDFVGQVIVNDTSRRSVYVQQKRSKPETLMRAFDAPVMECNCDKRSASTVATQSLMLMNNEFVLKQASLLAERVRREAASLPDPNTLTRRASEGAALTSTPDPSLALRASLEFDSKLLPLRPSDLWQIGYGEFDDSTKRTKSFTKFSHWTGSQWQGGPIVPDPTIGYSFLNAAGGHTGDQQHAPTRRWTAPLAGTVAITGSLHHPSENGDGVRGRVVSSRSGLAAEWIAQHKAVDANVAAIEVQPGDTLDFITDCRESITSDSFAWSIAIKLKATDGKEVSWSADKSFPGPTPPPLVNQIAIAWQIAYHRPITPAEFAAVCGFFRQQFATLSALPANADPELQALTDLCQAILSSNEFLYVD
;
A
#
# COMPACT_ATOMS: atom_id res chain seq x y z
N ARG A 1 15.59 20.72 19.15
CA ARG A 1 16.05 21.74 20.14
C ARG A 1 14.89 22.69 20.48
N SER A 2 13.76 22.14 20.92
CA SER A 2 12.55 22.91 21.25
C SER A 2 12.81 23.90 22.39
N GLU A 3 13.69 23.56 23.33
CA GLU A 3 14.07 24.42 24.46
C GLU A 3 14.73 25.74 24.02
N LEU A 4 15.61 25.69 23.01
CA LEU A 4 16.27 26.91 22.50
C LEU A 4 15.33 27.76 21.66
N GLU A 5 14.41 27.13 20.93
CA GLU A 5 13.36 27.85 20.19
C GLU A 5 12.34 28.52 21.12
N ALA A 6 12.02 27.92 22.27
CA ALA A 6 11.15 28.54 23.26
C ALA A 6 11.79 29.78 23.92
N VAL A 7 13.13 29.77 24.09
CA VAL A 7 13.87 30.86 24.72
C VAL A 7 14.22 31.98 23.73
N ASP A 8 14.59 31.64 22.49
CA ASP A 8 14.87 32.60 21.40
C ASP A 8 14.24 32.12 20.08
N PRO A 9 12.92 32.36 19.88
CA PRO A 9 12.23 31.94 18.66
C PRO A 9 12.85 32.53 17.40
N SER A 10 13.35 33.77 17.51
CA SER A 10 13.98 34.51 16.40
C SER A 10 15.41 34.07 16.07
N ASN A 11 16.03 33.21 16.90
CA ASN A 11 17.42 32.80 16.78
C ASN A 11 18.42 33.98 16.69
N GLN A 12 18.16 35.08 17.41
CA GLN A 12 19.05 36.24 17.46
C GLN A 12 20.38 35.96 18.15
N LEU A 13 20.40 34.99 19.08
CA LEU A 13 21.59 34.58 19.82
C LEU A 13 22.38 33.50 19.07
N PHE A 14 21.92 33.08 17.88
CA PHE A 14 22.54 32.02 17.07
C PHE A 14 22.80 30.71 17.84
N GLY A 15 21.95 30.42 18.83
CA GLY A 15 22.03 29.18 19.62
C GLY A 15 21.59 27.94 18.82
N ARG A 16 20.88 28.14 17.71
CA ARG A 16 20.58 27.12 16.70
C ARG A 16 21.02 27.63 15.32
N MET A 17 21.11 26.71 14.37
CA MET A 17 21.32 27.10 12.99
C MET A 17 20.00 27.65 12.43
N SER A 18 20.09 28.73 11.65
CA SER A 18 18.91 29.35 11.05
C SER A 18 18.41 28.50 9.90
N VAL A 19 17.09 28.32 9.83
CA VAL A 19 16.41 27.61 8.75
C VAL A 19 16.80 28.22 7.40
N ARG A 20 17.26 27.40 6.46
CA ARG A 20 17.65 27.82 5.11
C ARG A 20 16.82 27.10 4.06
N ARG A 21 16.30 27.87 3.10
CA ARG A 21 15.63 27.32 1.91
C ARG A 21 16.67 26.65 1.01
N LEU A 22 16.38 25.46 0.50
CA LEU A 22 17.23 24.81 -0.49
C LEU A 22 17.21 25.55 -1.83
N ASP A 23 18.38 25.60 -2.47
CA ASP A 23 18.52 26.08 -3.85
C ASP A 23 17.79 25.15 -4.82
N ALA A 24 17.35 25.70 -5.96
CA ALA A 24 16.59 24.98 -6.99
C ALA A 24 17.22 23.63 -7.41
N GLU A 25 18.53 23.63 -7.68
CA GLU A 25 19.25 22.42 -8.11
C GLU A 25 19.33 21.38 -7.00
N VAL A 26 19.51 21.84 -5.76
CA VAL A 26 19.59 20.97 -4.57
C VAL A 26 18.23 20.37 -4.24
N LEU A 27 17.16 21.16 -4.31
CA LEU A 27 15.80 20.70 -4.14
C LEU A 27 15.47 19.60 -5.16
N ARG A 28 15.73 19.86 -6.44
CA ARG A 28 15.48 18.89 -7.51
C ARG A 28 16.29 17.60 -7.30
N ASP A 29 17.58 17.71 -6.97
CA ASP A 29 18.43 16.55 -6.70
C ASP A 29 18.00 15.81 -5.41
N ARG A 30 17.48 16.51 -4.39
CA ARG A 30 16.90 15.91 -3.17
C ARG A 30 15.64 15.10 -3.47
N VAL A 31 14.76 15.60 -4.34
CA VAL A 31 13.58 14.85 -4.81
C VAL A 31 14.01 13.54 -5.48
N LEU A 32 14.99 13.60 -6.40
CA LEU A 32 15.55 12.43 -7.07
C LEU A 32 16.24 11.44 -6.12
N ALA A 33 16.99 11.96 -5.15
CA ALA A 33 17.67 11.13 -4.17
C ALA A 33 16.66 10.41 -3.27
N SER A 34 15.57 11.09 -2.89
CA SER A 34 14.51 10.53 -2.04
C SER A 34 13.76 9.42 -2.77
N SER A 35 13.36 9.64 -4.02
CA SER A 35 12.69 8.61 -4.82
C SER A 35 13.62 7.46 -5.26
N GLY A 36 14.93 7.65 -5.16
CA GLY A 36 15.94 6.65 -5.57
C GLY A 36 16.21 6.63 -7.08
N SER A 37 15.73 7.63 -7.83
CA SER A 37 15.96 7.75 -9.27
C SER A 37 17.23 8.53 -9.64
N LEU A 38 17.91 9.14 -8.65
CA LEU A 38 19.12 9.92 -8.89
C LEU A 38 20.25 9.12 -9.53
N GLN A 39 20.59 9.45 -10.77
CA GLN A 39 21.79 8.91 -11.42
C GLN A 39 23.04 9.68 -10.97
N GLN A 40 23.96 8.99 -10.30
CA GLN A 40 25.20 9.57 -9.78
C GLN A 40 26.37 9.57 -10.77
N ALA A 41 26.19 9.01 -11.98
CA ALA A 41 27.27 8.94 -12.96
C ALA A 41 27.84 10.33 -13.25
N MET A 42 29.17 10.40 -13.28
CA MET A 42 29.91 11.63 -13.51
C MET A 42 30.24 11.80 -15.00
N PHE A 43 30.38 13.06 -15.41
CA PHE A 43 30.72 13.48 -16.78
C PHE A 43 29.66 13.09 -17.83
N GLY A 44 29.98 13.34 -19.10
CA GLY A 44 29.08 13.09 -20.23
C GLY A 44 28.46 14.38 -20.80
N LYS A 45 27.65 14.21 -21.85
CA LYS A 45 26.93 15.31 -22.49
C LYS A 45 25.80 15.81 -21.58
N PRO A 46 25.48 17.12 -21.60
CA PRO A 46 24.34 17.65 -20.86
C PRO A 46 23.02 17.08 -21.40
N VAL A 47 22.05 16.94 -20.52
CA VAL A 47 20.67 16.52 -20.85
C VAL A 47 19.91 17.73 -21.37
N SER A 48 19.32 17.59 -22.56
CA SER A 48 18.57 18.68 -23.17
C SER A 48 17.26 18.96 -22.45
N VAL A 49 16.87 20.24 -22.50
CA VAL A 49 15.55 20.71 -22.09
C VAL A 49 14.67 20.98 -23.30
N ALA A 50 13.38 20.66 -23.16
CA ALA A 50 12.35 20.82 -24.17
C ALA A 50 11.08 21.38 -23.53
N GLU A 51 10.21 21.95 -24.35
CA GLU A 51 8.92 22.47 -23.92
C GLU A 51 7.87 21.39 -24.09
N ASP A 52 7.04 21.18 -23.07
CA ASP A 52 5.93 20.24 -23.12
C ASP A 52 4.67 20.86 -23.77
N PHE A 53 3.57 20.12 -23.77
CA PHE A 53 2.32 20.55 -24.39
C PHE A 53 1.59 21.67 -23.64
N VAL A 54 1.96 21.93 -22.37
CA VAL A 54 1.42 23.02 -21.53
C VAL A 54 2.37 24.21 -21.44
N GLY A 55 3.48 24.20 -22.19
CA GLY A 55 4.45 25.30 -22.24
C GLY A 55 5.46 25.30 -21.09
N GLN A 56 5.55 24.23 -20.28
CA GLN A 56 6.63 24.10 -19.30
C GLN A 56 7.90 23.58 -19.96
N VAL A 57 9.04 24.14 -19.56
CA VAL A 57 10.34 23.65 -19.98
C VAL A 57 10.77 22.54 -19.04
N ILE A 58 10.78 21.31 -19.54
CA ILE A 58 11.09 20.09 -18.80
C ILE A 58 12.43 19.49 -19.24
N VAL A 59 12.98 18.61 -18.39
CA VAL A 59 14.20 17.85 -18.66
C VAL A 59 13.85 16.53 -19.34
N ASN A 60 14.45 16.23 -20.50
CA ASN A 60 14.16 15.00 -21.25
C ASN A 60 14.53 13.71 -20.49
N ASP A 61 15.66 13.72 -19.78
CA ASP A 61 16.01 12.68 -18.79
C ASP A 61 15.91 13.26 -17.38
N THR A 62 14.82 12.91 -16.69
CA THR A 62 14.52 13.41 -15.36
C THR A 62 15.44 12.84 -14.28
N SER A 63 16.15 11.74 -14.52
CA SER A 63 16.92 11.04 -13.48
C SER A 63 18.32 11.63 -13.28
N ARG A 64 18.79 12.45 -14.21
CA ARG A 64 20.12 13.06 -14.14
C ARG A 64 20.19 14.17 -13.09
N ARG A 65 21.34 14.28 -12.41
CA ARG A 65 21.66 15.40 -11.53
C ARG A 65 21.53 16.74 -12.24
N SER A 66 21.07 17.74 -11.50
CA SER A 66 20.75 19.09 -11.98
C SER A 66 21.96 19.79 -12.60
N VAL A 67 23.19 19.48 -12.15
CA VAL A 67 24.44 19.99 -12.73
C VAL A 67 24.66 19.59 -14.20
N TYR A 68 24.02 18.51 -14.67
CA TYR A 68 24.10 18.05 -16.04
C TYR A 68 22.90 18.49 -16.90
N VAL A 69 21.97 19.28 -16.35
CA VAL A 69 20.85 19.81 -17.11
C VAL A 69 21.32 20.97 -17.98
N GLN A 70 20.98 20.91 -19.27
CA GLN A 70 21.32 21.95 -20.23
C GLN A 70 20.66 23.28 -19.85
N GLN A 71 21.48 24.29 -19.57
CA GLN A 71 21.01 25.63 -19.28
C GLN A 71 20.81 26.42 -20.58
N LYS A 72 19.56 26.76 -20.92
CA LYS A 72 19.22 27.61 -22.07
C LYS A 72 18.65 28.93 -21.59
N ARG A 73 19.26 30.06 -21.97
CA ARG A 73 18.79 31.41 -21.59
C ARG A 73 17.34 31.66 -22.00
N SER A 74 16.95 31.23 -23.20
CA SER A 74 15.59 31.39 -23.73
C SER A 74 14.59 30.35 -23.20
N LYS A 75 15.08 29.27 -22.60
CA LYS A 75 14.26 28.14 -22.12
C LYS A 75 14.81 27.64 -20.77
N PRO A 76 14.74 28.45 -19.70
CA PRO A 76 15.08 27.98 -18.36
C PRO A 76 14.07 26.92 -17.92
N GLU A 77 14.55 25.86 -17.25
CA GLU A 77 13.69 24.78 -16.76
C GLU A 77 12.68 25.31 -15.73
N THR A 78 11.42 24.91 -15.87
CA THR A 78 10.30 25.54 -15.18
C THR A 78 10.34 25.37 -13.68
N LEU A 79 10.64 24.17 -13.17
CA LEU A 79 10.73 23.92 -11.73
C LEU A 79 11.88 24.72 -11.12
N MET A 80 13.08 24.63 -11.69
CA MET A 80 14.26 25.33 -11.19
C MET A 80 14.06 26.84 -11.22
N ARG A 81 13.45 27.39 -12.28
CA ARG A 81 13.12 28.81 -12.37
C ARG A 81 12.13 29.23 -11.27
N ALA A 82 11.11 28.42 -11.00
CA ALA A 82 10.14 28.71 -9.94
C ALA A 82 10.80 28.81 -8.56
N PHE A 83 11.89 28.05 -8.33
CA PHE A 83 12.66 28.02 -7.09
C PHE A 83 13.90 28.95 -7.09
N ASP A 84 13.83 30.04 -7.86
CA ASP A 84 14.83 31.12 -7.93
C ASP A 84 16.20 30.68 -8.50
N ALA A 85 16.24 29.69 -9.41
CA ALA A 85 17.46 29.40 -10.15
C ALA A 85 17.94 30.64 -10.92
N PRO A 86 19.25 30.92 -10.97
CA PRO A 86 19.78 32.07 -11.69
C PRO A 86 19.37 32.07 -13.17
N VAL A 87 18.65 33.12 -13.58
CA VAL A 87 18.31 33.33 -14.99
C VAL A 87 19.43 34.11 -15.68
N MET A 88 19.95 33.58 -16.79
CA MET A 88 21.11 34.15 -17.52
C MET A 88 20.76 35.43 -18.33
N GLU A 89 19.84 36.27 -17.84
CA GLU A 89 19.43 37.51 -18.50
C GLU A 89 20.37 38.69 -18.19
N CYS A 90 20.72 38.85 -16.91
CA CYS A 90 21.76 39.74 -16.42
C CYS A 90 22.71 38.96 -15.48
N ASN A 91 23.82 39.57 -15.08
CA ASN A 91 24.74 38.93 -14.12
C ASN A 91 24.01 38.69 -12.79
N CYS A 92 24.02 37.45 -12.29
CA CYS A 92 23.54 37.12 -10.95
C CYS A 92 24.71 37.29 -9.96
N ASP A 93 24.67 38.35 -9.18
CA ASP A 93 25.63 38.66 -8.11
C ASP A 93 25.25 37.99 -6.77
N LYS A 94 23.95 37.78 -6.55
CA LYS A 94 23.40 37.10 -5.37
C LYS A 94 22.17 36.27 -5.74
N ARG A 95 22.12 35.02 -5.26
CA ARG A 95 20.92 34.18 -5.33
C ARG A 95 19.86 34.71 -4.37
N SER A 96 18.69 35.05 -4.88
CA SER A 96 17.51 35.37 -4.06
C SER A 96 16.84 34.07 -3.59
N ALA A 97 16.23 34.12 -2.41
CA ALA A 97 15.32 33.09 -1.94
C ALA A 97 13.96 33.76 -1.70
N SER A 98 13.00 33.46 -2.56
CA SER A 98 11.63 33.91 -2.40
C SER A 98 10.82 32.86 -1.62
N THR A 99 9.68 33.28 -1.07
CA THR A 99 8.73 32.39 -0.40
C THR A 99 7.36 32.82 -0.86
N VAL A 100 6.91 32.22 -1.97
CA VAL A 100 5.68 32.59 -2.67
C VAL A 100 4.79 31.36 -2.82
N ALA A 101 3.48 31.55 -2.72
CA ALA A 101 2.50 30.45 -2.79
C ALA A 101 2.59 29.65 -4.10
N THR A 102 3.04 30.27 -5.19
CA THR A 102 3.25 29.63 -6.49
C THR A 102 4.33 28.55 -6.46
N GLN A 103 5.32 28.64 -5.57
CA GLN A 103 6.35 27.61 -5.39
C GLN A 103 5.76 26.35 -4.74
N SER A 104 4.95 26.49 -3.69
CA SER A 104 4.25 25.36 -3.08
C SER A 104 3.28 24.71 -4.06
N LEU A 105 2.54 25.51 -4.82
CA LEU A 105 1.65 25.02 -5.87
C LEU A 105 2.42 24.27 -6.97
N MET A 106 3.62 24.73 -7.32
CA MET A 106 4.51 24.06 -8.26
C MET A 106 4.90 22.67 -7.73
N LEU A 107 5.31 22.52 -6.46
CA LEU A 107 5.63 21.19 -5.90
C LEU A 107 4.43 20.25 -5.92
N MET A 108 3.24 20.75 -5.60
CA MET A 108 2.03 19.93 -5.55
C MET A 108 1.57 19.44 -6.93
N ASN A 109 1.80 20.19 -8.00
CA ASN A 109 1.18 19.92 -9.32
C ASN A 109 2.17 19.61 -10.44
N ASN A 110 3.48 19.75 -10.21
CA ASN A 110 4.48 19.51 -11.23
C ASN A 110 4.59 18.00 -11.55
N GLU A 111 4.50 17.63 -12.83
CA GLU A 111 4.53 16.23 -13.27
C GLU A 111 5.80 15.49 -12.84
N PHE A 112 6.95 16.19 -12.81
CA PHE A 112 8.17 15.60 -12.30
C PHE A 112 8.04 15.24 -10.81
N VAL A 113 7.53 16.14 -9.97
CA VAL A 113 7.34 15.85 -8.53
C VAL A 113 6.33 14.73 -8.31
N LEU A 114 5.21 14.73 -9.05
CA LEU A 114 4.20 13.65 -9.00
C LEU A 114 4.81 12.29 -9.36
N LYS A 115 5.61 12.24 -10.44
CA LYS A 115 6.33 11.02 -10.84
C LYS A 115 7.31 10.56 -9.77
N GLN A 116 8.07 11.48 -9.18
CA GLN A 116 9.02 11.13 -8.12
C GLN A 116 8.31 10.70 -6.82
N ALA A 117 7.13 11.23 -6.52
CA ALA A 117 6.31 10.78 -5.39
C ALA A 117 5.85 9.32 -5.55
N SER A 118 5.42 8.94 -6.76
CA SER A 118 5.06 7.54 -7.07
C SER A 118 6.27 6.60 -6.93
N LEU A 119 7.43 7.01 -7.44
CA LEU A 119 8.68 6.25 -7.28
C LEU A 119 9.13 6.15 -5.82
N LEU A 120 8.94 7.21 -5.02
CA LEU A 120 9.20 7.21 -3.58
C LEU A 120 8.28 6.22 -2.86
N ALA A 121 6.99 6.19 -3.18
CA ALA A 121 6.05 5.24 -2.58
C ALA A 121 6.44 3.78 -2.85
N GLU A 122 6.82 3.46 -4.09
CA GLU A 122 7.32 2.11 -4.44
C GLU A 122 8.61 1.77 -3.70
N ARG A 123 9.54 2.72 -3.62
CA ARG A 123 10.79 2.56 -2.85
C ARG A 123 10.50 2.28 -1.37
N VAL A 124 9.62 3.08 -0.76
CA VAL A 124 9.18 2.93 0.63
C VAL A 124 8.58 1.55 0.85
N ARG A 125 7.66 1.11 -0.02
CA ARG A 125 7.05 -0.22 0.06
C ARG A 125 8.09 -1.32 -0.02
N ARG A 126 9.06 -1.23 -0.93
CA ARG A 126 10.15 -2.22 -1.05
C ARG A 126 11.05 -2.26 0.18
N GLU A 127 11.47 -1.10 0.68
CA GLU A 127 12.37 -1.02 1.85
C GLU A 127 11.65 -1.46 3.14
N ALA A 128 10.37 -1.11 3.31
CA ALA A 128 9.56 -1.53 4.44
C ALA A 128 9.32 -3.06 4.49
N ALA A 129 9.33 -3.74 3.34
CA ALA A 129 9.19 -5.21 3.27
C ALA A 129 10.35 -5.96 3.94
N SER A 130 11.53 -5.33 4.03
CA SER A 130 12.70 -5.90 4.70
C SER A 130 12.64 -5.79 6.22
N LEU A 131 11.75 -4.94 6.75
CA LEU A 131 11.59 -4.75 8.18
C LEU A 131 10.64 -5.82 8.75
N PRO A 132 10.94 -6.39 9.93
CA PRO A 132 10.03 -7.31 10.59
C PRO A 132 8.67 -6.68 10.87
N ASP A 133 7.63 -7.52 10.95
CA ASP A 133 6.31 -7.08 11.40
C ASP A 133 6.39 -6.60 12.86
N PRO A 134 6.02 -5.35 13.17
CA PRO A 134 5.97 -4.82 14.53
C PRO A 134 5.27 -5.75 15.53
N ASN A 135 4.19 -6.43 15.11
CA ASN A 135 3.40 -7.31 15.97
C ASN A 135 4.14 -8.60 16.37
N THR A 136 5.14 -9.02 15.59
CA THR A 136 5.95 -10.22 15.89
C THR A 136 7.07 -9.96 16.91
N LEU A 137 7.41 -8.69 17.13
CA LEU A 137 8.52 -8.28 18.00
C LEU A 137 8.07 -7.86 19.42
N THR A 138 6.84 -7.37 19.59
CA THR A 138 6.27 -7.06 20.92
C THR A 138 6.29 -8.28 21.85
N ARG A 139 6.13 -9.49 21.29
CA ARG A 139 6.23 -10.75 22.03
C ARG A 139 7.66 -11.07 22.52
N ARG A 140 8.70 -10.61 21.81
CA ARG A 140 10.11 -10.84 22.18
C ARG A 140 10.65 -9.77 23.13
N ALA A 141 10.16 -8.54 23.04
CA ALA A 141 10.54 -7.46 23.97
C ALA A 141 9.97 -7.67 25.39
N SER A 142 8.79 -8.29 25.52
CA SER A 142 8.26 -8.78 26.80
C SER A 142 9.07 -9.94 27.40
N GLU A 143 9.96 -10.56 26.62
CA GLU A 143 10.85 -11.66 27.00
C GLU A 143 12.31 -11.17 27.14
N GLY A 144 12.54 -10.04 27.83
CA GLY A 144 13.76 -9.76 28.60
C GLY A 144 15.15 -9.99 27.98
N ALA A 145 15.39 -9.65 26.70
CA ALA A 145 16.73 -9.71 26.11
C ALA A 145 17.40 -8.32 26.08
N ALA A 146 18.30 -8.07 27.03
CA ALA A 146 19.18 -6.90 27.04
C ALA A 146 20.17 -6.98 25.86
N LEU A 147 20.24 -5.95 25.02
CA LEU A 147 21.22 -5.84 23.94
C LEU A 147 22.04 -4.55 24.10
N THR A 148 23.28 -4.73 24.52
CA THR A 148 24.39 -3.77 24.42
C THR A 148 25.01 -3.82 23.03
N SER A 149 24.69 -2.85 22.18
CA SER A 149 25.52 -2.35 21.07
C SER A 149 24.77 -1.20 20.39
N THR A 150 25.49 -0.25 19.83
CA THR A 150 25.02 0.94 19.05
C THR A 150 23.59 0.81 18.51
N PRO A 151 22.70 1.80 18.75
CA PRO A 151 21.30 1.68 18.36
C PRO A 151 21.21 1.52 16.85
N ASP A 152 20.85 0.31 16.41
CA ASP A 152 20.33 0.07 15.09
C ASP A 152 19.20 1.09 14.84
N PRO A 153 19.18 1.83 13.72
CA PRO A 153 18.08 2.73 13.37
C PRO A 153 16.71 2.04 13.48
N SER A 154 16.66 0.71 13.28
CA SER A 154 15.46 -0.10 13.50
C SER A 154 15.05 -0.22 14.99
N LEU A 155 15.99 -0.16 15.94
CA LEU A 155 15.76 -0.15 17.40
C LEU A 155 15.36 1.23 17.94
N ALA A 156 15.93 2.32 17.41
CA ALA A 156 15.49 3.67 17.75
C ALA A 156 14.07 3.94 17.20
N LEU A 157 13.76 3.38 16.03
CA LEU A 157 12.39 3.34 15.52
C LEU A 157 11.48 2.56 16.48
N ARG A 158 11.87 1.35 16.92
CA ARG A 158 11.09 0.50 17.86
C ARG A 158 10.72 1.13 19.21
N ALA A 159 11.60 1.92 19.82
CA ALA A 159 11.34 2.49 21.15
C ALA A 159 10.27 3.60 21.17
N SER A 160 9.88 4.13 20.01
CA SER A 160 8.91 5.23 19.87
C SER A 160 7.55 4.81 19.32
N LEU A 161 7.37 3.52 18.99
CA LEU A 161 6.19 2.98 18.29
C LEU A 161 5.25 2.21 19.24
N GLU A 162 4.84 2.81 20.37
CA GLU A 162 3.54 2.46 20.97
C GLU A 162 2.43 3.18 20.18
N PHE A 163 2.34 2.92 18.88
CA PHE A 163 1.24 3.46 18.10
C PHE A 163 -0.01 2.63 18.36
N ASP A 164 -1.08 3.32 18.73
CA ASP A 164 -2.39 2.70 18.85
C ASP A 164 -2.75 2.08 17.50
N SER A 165 -2.72 0.74 17.43
CA SER A 165 -3.01 -0.01 16.22
C SER A 165 -4.42 0.27 15.69
N LYS A 166 -5.31 0.80 16.53
CA LYS A 166 -6.64 1.31 16.12
C LYS A 166 -6.57 2.53 15.19
N LEU A 167 -5.43 3.20 15.10
CA LEU A 167 -5.23 4.31 14.16
C LEU A 167 -4.95 3.82 12.74
N LEU A 168 -4.47 2.59 12.56
CA LEU A 168 -4.25 2.03 11.23
C LEU A 168 -5.60 1.76 10.53
N PRO A 169 -5.74 2.05 9.23
CA PRO A 169 -6.91 1.67 8.46
C PRO A 169 -6.98 0.15 8.33
N LEU A 170 -8.20 -0.42 8.32
CA LEU A 170 -8.41 -1.82 7.95
C LEU A 170 -8.17 -1.99 6.45
N ARG A 171 -7.23 -2.85 6.07
CA ARG A 171 -6.95 -3.16 4.66
C ARG A 171 -7.72 -4.40 4.23
N PRO A 172 -8.09 -4.52 2.94
CA PRO A 172 -8.65 -5.76 2.40
C PRO A 172 -7.78 -6.98 2.69
N SER A 173 -6.45 -6.84 2.63
CA SER A 173 -5.48 -7.90 2.94
C SER A 173 -5.36 -8.24 4.43
N ASP A 174 -5.88 -7.39 5.32
CA ASP A 174 -6.02 -7.71 6.75
C ASP A 174 -7.28 -8.56 7.01
N LEU A 175 -8.31 -8.42 6.17
CA LEU A 175 -9.59 -9.12 6.30
C LEU A 175 -9.63 -10.40 5.48
N TRP A 176 -9.08 -10.38 4.28
CA TRP A 176 -9.15 -11.46 3.30
C TRP A 176 -7.80 -12.11 3.08
N GLN A 177 -7.79 -13.43 3.08
CA GLN A 177 -6.66 -14.26 2.67
C GLN A 177 -7.12 -15.17 1.54
N ILE A 178 -6.31 -15.25 0.47
CA ILE A 178 -6.62 -16.08 -0.70
C ILE A 178 -5.66 -17.26 -0.71
N GLY A 179 -6.22 -18.46 -0.78
CA GLY A 179 -5.45 -19.70 -0.68
C GLY A 179 -6.21 -20.89 -1.22
N TYR A 180 -5.75 -22.07 -0.83
CA TYR A 180 -6.36 -23.34 -1.13
C TYR A 180 -6.32 -24.23 0.12
N GLY A 181 -7.15 -25.26 0.15
CA GLY A 181 -7.16 -26.19 1.27
C GLY A 181 -8.14 -27.34 1.11
N GLU A 182 -8.23 -28.14 2.15
CA GLU A 182 -9.09 -29.32 2.23
C GLU A 182 -10.24 -29.06 3.20
N PHE A 183 -11.45 -29.43 2.81
CA PHE A 183 -12.60 -29.53 3.70
C PHE A 183 -12.73 -30.96 4.23
N ASP A 184 -12.91 -31.12 5.54
CA ASP A 184 -13.14 -32.42 6.15
C ASP A 184 -14.64 -32.68 6.33
N ASP A 185 -15.13 -33.65 5.56
CA ASP A 185 -16.53 -34.05 5.57
C ASP A 185 -17.00 -34.68 6.88
N SER A 186 -16.09 -35.24 7.68
CA SER A 186 -16.44 -35.88 8.96
C SER A 186 -16.62 -34.85 10.08
N THR A 187 -15.74 -33.86 10.14
CA THR A 187 -15.77 -32.80 11.16
C THR A 187 -16.57 -31.58 10.72
N LYS A 188 -16.95 -31.52 9.42
CA LYS A 188 -17.62 -30.38 8.79
C LYS A 188 -16.87 -29.07 9.00
N ARG A 189 -15.54 -29.13 8.88
CA ARG A 189 -14.61 -28.02 9.12
C ARG A 189 -13.54 -27.93 8.05
N THR A 190 -12.94 -26.75 7.91
CA THR A 190 -11.73 -26.56 7.10
C THR A 190 -10.56 -27.28 7.77
N LYS A 191 -10.01 -28.30 7.11
CA LYS A 191 -8.92 -29.12 7.62
C LYS A 191 -7.57 -28.45 7.44
N SER A 192 -7.36 -27.81 6.30
CA SER A 192 -6.12 -27.12 5.94
C SER A 192 -6.41 -25.83 5.19
N PHE A 193 -5.52 -24.87 5.30
CA PHE A 193 -5.54 -23.65 4.50
C PHE A 193 -4.11 -23.17 4.29
N THR A 194 -3.72 -23.08 3.03
CA THR A 194 -2.42 -22.61 2.59
C THR A 194 -2.61 -21.45 1.63
N LYS A 195 -1.93 -20.32 1.87
CA LYS A 195 -2.01 -19.16 0.97
C LYS A 195 -1.40 -19.52 -0.40
N PHE A 196 -1.97 -18.96 -1.46
CA PHE A 196 -1.31 -19.04 -2.77
C PHE A 196 0.03 -18.30 -2.75
N SER A 197 0.98 -18.80 -3.51
CA SER A 197 2.36 -18.31 -3.55
C SER A 197 2.65 -17.36 -4.71
N HIS A 198 1.80 -17.33 -5.74
CA HIS A 198 2.05 -16.53 -6.94
C HIS A 198 0.89 -15.59 -7.29
N TRP A 199 1.21 -14.31 -7.46
CA TRP A 199 0.31 -13.27 -7.92
C TRP A 199 0.67 -12.86 -9.36
N THR A 200 -0.30 -12.89 -10.27
CA THR A 200 -0.10 -12.54 -11.68
C THR A 200 -0.38 -11.07 -12.01
N GLY A 201 -0.88 -10.29 -11.05
CA GLY A 201 -1.45 -8.95 -11.27
C GLY A 201 -2.97 -8.90 -11.12
N SER A 202 -3.65 -10.03 -11.31
CA SER A 202 -5.12 -10.13 -11.17
C SER A 202 -5.62 -11.47 -10.61
N GLN A 203 -4.72 -12.46 -10.46
CA GLN A 203 -5.03 -13.82 -10.05
C GLN A 203 -3.98 -14.36 -9.09
N TRP A 204 -4.45 -15.10 -8.09
CA TRP A 204 -3.66 -15.92 -7.18
C TRP A 204 -3.65 -17.38 -7.65
N GLN A 205 -2.47 -17.98 -7.70
CA GLN A 205 -2.25 -19.35 -8.14
C GLN A 205 -1.00 -19.96 -7.46
N GLY A 206 -0.76 -21.26 -7.67
CA GLY A 206 0.34 -22.00 -7.03
C GLY A 206 1.72 -21.54 -7.48
N GLY A 207 1.92 -21.42 -8.79
CA GLY A 207 3.21 -21.09 -9.40
C GLY A 207 3.06 -20.15 -10.59
N PRO A 208 4.12 -19.91 -11.38
CA PRO A 208 4.06 -19.02 -12.54
C PRO A 208 3.25 -19.58 -13.72
N ILE A 209 2.93 -20.88 -13.70
CA ILE A 209 2.16 -21.58 -14.73
C ILE A 209 0.94 -22.28 -14.13
N VAL A 210 -0.09 -22.47 -14.94
CA VAL A 210 -1.27 -23.28 -14.62
C VAL A 210 -1.41 -24.35 -15.73
N PRO A 211 -1.55 -25.65 -15.38
CA PRO A 211 -1.61 -26.20 -14.03
C PRO A 211 -0.26 -26.11 -13.29
N ASP A 212 -0.33 -25.83 -12.00
CA ASP A 212 0.80 -25.91 -11.08
C ASP A 212 1.16 -27.39 -10.81
N PRO A 213 2.45 -27.76 -10.69
CA PRO A 213 2.85 -29.15 -10.46
C PRO A 213 2.33 -29.76 -9.14
N THR A 214 1.98 -28.94 -8.15
CA THR A 214 1.55 -29.39 -6.82
C THR A 214 0.05 -29.27 -6.66
N ILE A 215 -0.54 -28.13 -7.05
CA ILE A 215 -1.96 -27.82 -6.78
C ILE A 215 -2.84 -27.83 -8.02
N GLY A 216 -2.29 -28.22 -9.17
CA GLY A 216 -3.03 -28.38 -10.42
C GLY A 216 -3.64 -27.07 -10.93
N TYR A 217 -4.91 -27.12 -11.31
CA TYR A 217 -5.64 -25.97 -11.86
C TYR A 217 -6.20 -25.02 -10.80
N SER A 218 -5.87 -25.21 -9.51
CA SER A 218 -6.39 -24.36 -8.43
C SER A 218 -5.88 -22.92 -8.54
N PHE A 219 -6.80 -22.00 -8.77
CA PHE A 219 -6.53 -20.56 -8.74
C PHE A 219 -7.77 -19.76 -8.37
N LEU A 220 -7.57 -18.50 -7.94
CA LEU A 220 -8.64 -17.54 -7.70
C LEU A 220 -8.31 -16.17 -8.30
N ASN A 221 -9.32 -15.53 -8.85
CA ASN A 221 -9.33 -14.11 -9.19
C ASN A 221 -10.53 -13.42 -8.50
N ALA A 222 -10.71 -12.12 -8.77
CA ALA A 222 -11.79 -11.34 -8.16
C ALA A 222 -13.20 -11.89 -8.44
N ALA A 223 -13.44 -12.41 -9.65
CA ALA A 223 -14.75 -12.91 -10.05
C ALA A 223 -15.00 -14.37 -9.65
N GLY A 224 -13.96 -15.19 -9.54
CA GLY A 224 -14.08 -16.62 -9.32
C GLY A 224 -12.74 -17.33 -9.41
N GLY A 225 -12.68 -18.43 -10.15
CA GLY A 225 -11.47 -19.21 -10.29
C GLY A 225 -11.69 -20.52 -11.05
N HIS A 226 -10.79 -21.46 -10.81
CA HIS A 226 -10.94 -22.84 -11.23
C HIS A 226 -10.62 -23.75 -10.04
N THR A 227 -11.40 -24.83 -9.89
CA THR A 227 -11.21 -25.78 -8.80
C THR A 227 -9.87 -26.51 -8.93
N GLY A 228 -9.26 -26.82 -7.79
CA GLY A 228 -8.28 -27.90 -7.68
C GLY A 228 -8.99 -29.21 -7.36
N ASP A 229 -8.20 -30.24 -7.06
CA ASP A 229 -8.76 -31.43 -6.40
C ASP A 229 -9.32 -31.10 -5.00
N GLN A 230 -9.90 -32.10 -4.33
CA GLN A 230 -10.52 -31.92 -3.01
C GLN A 230 -9.55 -31.45 -1.90
N GLN A 231 -8.24 -31.67 -2.05
CA GLN A 231 -7.22 -31.22 -1.09
C GLN A 231 -6.71 -29.80 -1.40
N HIS A 232 -6.90 -29.36 -2.64
CA HIS A 232 -6.43 -28.09 -3.18
C HIS A 232 -7.58 -27.18 -3.60
N ALA A 233 -8.72 -27.27 -2.92
CA ALA A 233 -9.89 -26.47 -3.24
C ALA A 233 -9.59 -24.97 -3.03
N PRO A 234 -9.74 -24.11 -4.05
CA PRO A 234 -9.57 -22.67 -3.89
C PRO A 234 -10.48 -22.13 -2.78
N THR A 235 -9.90 -21.37 -1.88
CA THR A 235 -10.56 -20.87 -0.67
C THR A 235 -10.29 -19.38 -0.50
N ARG A 236 -11.37 -18.60 -0.36
CA ARG A 236 -11.30 -17.22 0.17
C ARG A 236 -11.57 -17.28 1.66
N ARG A 237 -10.65 -16.82 2.49
CA ARG A 237 -10.81 -16.76 3.95
C ARG A 237 -11.02 -15.34 4.39
N TRP A 238 -12.17 -15.05 4.99
CA TRP A 238 -12.45 -13.78 5.64
C TRP A 238 -12.25 -13.90 7.15
N THR A 239 -11.63 -12.91 7.78
CA THR A 239 -11.42 -12.86 9.24
C THR A 239 -12.26 -11.74 9.85
N ALA A 240 -13.05 -12.06 10.86
CA ALA A 240 -13.96 -11.13 11.51
C ALA A 240 -13.19 -10.05 12.29
N PRO A 241 -13.37 -8.75 11.99
CA PRO A 241 -12.72 -7.68 12.74
C PRO A 241 -13.45 -7.32 14.04
N LEU A 242 -14.74 -7.63 14.13
CA LEU A 242 -15.64 -7.23 15.23
C LEU A 242 -16.57 -8.40 15.59
N ALA A 243 -17.09 -8.38 16.82
CA ALA A 243 -18.15 -9.28 17.25
C ALA A 243 -19.50 -8.87 16.64
N GLY A 244 -20.32 -9.85 16.24
CA GLY A 244 -21.67 -9.60 15.73
C GLY A 244 -22.20 -10.73 14.86
N THR A 245 -23.23 -10.40 14.06
CA THR A 245 -23.88 -11.34 13.15
C THR A 245 -23.54 -10.99 11.70
N VAL A 246 -23.04 -11.95 10.95
CA VAL A 246 -22.75 -11.86 9.51
C VAL A 246 -23.90 -12.42 8.69
N ALA A 247 -24.37 -11.65 7.72
CA ALA A 247 -25.17 -12.14 6.61
C ALA A 247 -24.31 -12.20 5.33
N ILE A 248 -24.47 -13.27 4.56
CA ILE A 248 -23.77 -13.49 3.29
C ILE A 248 -24.80 -13.49 2.18
N THR A 249 -24.55 -12.72 1.13
CA THR A 249 -25.31 -12.80 -0.12
C THR A 249 -24.38 -13.01 -1.29
N GLY A 250 -24.85 -13.69 -2.32
CA GLY A 250 -23.99 -14.01 -3.46
C GLY A 250 -24.62 -14.96 -4.45
N SER A 251 -23.92 -15.15 -5.56
CA SER A 251 -24.31 -16.12 -6.60
C SER A 251 -23.10 -16.94 -7.01
N LEU A 252 -23.23 -18.26 -6.87
CA LEU A 252 -22.26 -19.23 -7.36
C LEU A 252 -22.70 -19.71 -8.74
N HIS A 253 -21.84 -19.57 -9.74
CA HIS A 253 -22.13 -19.90 -11.11
C HIS A 253 -21.06 -20.82 -11.70
N HIS A 254 -21.51 -21.97 -12.19
CA HIS A 254 -20.73 -22.85 -13.05
C HIS A 254 -21.28 -22.77 -14.47
N PRO A 255 -20.57 -22.16 -15.43
CA PRO A 255 -21.09 -21.91 -16.77
C PRO A 255 -21.02 -23.15 -17.69
N SER A 256 -20.04 -24.04 -17.49
CA SER A 256 -19.77 -25.12 -18.43
C SER A 256 -20.85 -26.20 -18.41
N GLU A 257 -21.22 -26.71 -19.58
CA GLU A 257 -22.05 -27.90 -19.77
C GLU A 257 -21.25 -29.20 -19.65
N ASN A 258 -19.93 -29.12 -19.86
CA ASN A 258 -19.03 -30.27 -19.97
C ASN A 258 -18.44 -30.72 -18.63
N GLY A 259 -18.59 -29.91 -17.58
CA GLY A 259 -18.14 -30.24 -16.22
C GLY A 259 -19.27 -30.86 -15.39
N ASP A 260 -18.90 -31.63 -14.38
CA ASP A 260 -19.84 -32.11 -13.36
C ASP A 260 -20.22 -31.01 -12.36
N GLY A 261 -19.56 -29.86 -12.43
CA GLY A 261 -19.93 -28.64 -11.73
C GLY A 261 -19.25 -28.54 -10.38
N VAL A 262 -19.38 -27.36 -9.77
CA VAL A 262 -18.64 -27.02 -8.55
C VAL A 262 -19.55 -27.05 -7.34
N ARG A 263 -18.93 -27.31 -6.20
CA ARG A 263 -19.56 -27.18 -4.90
C ARG A 263 -18.98 -25.96 -4.20
N GLY A 264 -19.85 -25.10 -3.70
CA GLY A 264 -19.46 -23.95 -2.87
C GLY A 264 -19.87 -24.21 -1.43
N ARG A 265 -18.98 -23.91 -0.48
CA ARG A 265 -19.23 -24.02 0.96
C ARG A 265 -18.86 -22.74 1.68
N VAL A 266 -19.63 -22.42 2.71
CA VAL A 266 -19.24 -21.44 3.73
C VAL A 266 -19.00 -22.19 5.03
N VAL A 267 -17.78 -22.07 5.56
CA VAL A 267 -17.36 -22.78 6.78
C VAL A 267 -16.88 -21.76 7.81
N SER A 268 -17.51 -21.75 8.98
CA SER A 268 -17.10 -20.92 10.11
C SER A 268 -16.10 -21.66 10.99
N SER A 269 -15.02 -20.99 11.39
CA SER A 269 -14.09 -21.54 12.40
C SER A 269 -14.78 -21.81 13.73
N ARG A 270 -15.85 -21.08 14.04
CA ARG A 270 -16.66 -21.23 15.25
C ARG A 270 -17.64 -22.38 15.11
N SER A 271 -18.58 -22.28 14.18
CA SER A 271 -19.75 -23.17 14.08
C SER A 271 -19.60 -24.33 13.09
N GLY A 272 -18.50 -24.42 12.33
CA GLY A 272 -18.34 -25.40 11.26
C GLY A 272 -19.10 -25.00 9.99
N LEU A 273 -19.47 -25.99 9.17
CA LEU A 273 -20.20 -25.79 7.92
C LEU A 273 -21.51 -25.01 8.15
N ALA A 274 -21.58 -23.81 7.58
CA ALA A 274 -22.75 -22.94 7.66
C ALA A 274 -23.73 -23.17 6.50
N ALA A 275 -23.21 -23.39 5.28
CA ALA A 275 -24.01 -23.67 4.10
C ALA A 275 -23.19 -24.35 2.99
N GLU A 276 -23.88 -25.06 2.11
CA GLU A 276 -23.33 -25.76 0.95
C GLU A 276 -24.30 -25.65 -0.24
N TRP A 277 -23.75 -25.44 -1.44
CA TRP A 277 -24.50 -25.39 -2.69
C TRP A 277 -23.77 -26.12 -3.80
N ILE A 278 -24.52 -26.62 -4.77
CA ILE A 278 -23.99 -27.24 -5.99
C ILE A 278 -24.46 -26.44 -7.20
N ALA A 279 -23.52 -25.92 -7.97
CA ALA A 279 -23.76 -25.24 -9.23
C ALA A 279 -23.22 -26.08 -10.40
N GLN A 280 -24.10 -26.45 -11.33
CA GLN A 280 -23.74 -27.23 -12.51
C GLN A 280 -24.53 -26.67 -13.69
N HIS A 281 -23.83 -26.03 -14.62
CA HIS A 281 -24.39 -25.37 -15.81
C HIS A 281 -25.52 -24.38 -15.44
N LYS A 282 -25.36 -23.71 -14.30
CA LYS A 282 -26.35 -22.77 -13.75
C LYS A 282 -25.72 -21.91 -12.67
N ALA A 283 -26.39 -20.80 -12.40
CA ALA A 283 -26.18 -20.00 -11.20
C ALA A 283 -27.08 -20.49 -10.06
N VAL A 284 -26.59 -20.40 -8.84
CA VAL A 284 -27.33 -20.70 -7.59
C VAL A 284 -27.12 -19.55 -6.61
N ASP A 285 -28.20 -19.14 -5.97
CA ASP A 285 -28.16 -18.13 -4.90
C ASP A 285 -27.49 -18.72 -3.65
N ALA A 286 -26.29 -18.22 -3.34
CA ALA A 286 -25.43 -18.70 -2.28
C ALA A 286 -25.53 -17.78 -1.05
N ASN A 287 -26.72 -17.76 -0.44
CA ASN A 287 -27.05 -16.84 0.65
C ASN A 287 -27.01 -17.54 2.02
N VAL A 288 -26.46 -16.87 3.04
CA VAL A 288 -26.53 -17.29 4.45
C VAL A 288 -27.10 -16.15 5.29
N ALA A 289 -28.20 -16.41 6.00
CA ALA A 289 -28.94 -15.35 6.68
C ALA A 289 -28.23 -14.78 7.92
N ALA A 290 -27.60 -15.65 8.72
CA ALA A 290 -26.97 -15.25 9.98
C ALA A 290 -25.87 -16.25 10.39
N ILE A 291 -24.67 -15.74 10.63
CA ILE A 291 -23.54 -16.45 11.25
C ILE A 291 -22.99 -15.58 12.38
N GLU A 292 -22.95 -16.09 13.60
CA GLU A 292 -22.34 -15.41 14.74
C GLU A 292 -20.81 -15.46 14.65
N VAL A 293 -20.15 -14.31 14.84
CA VAL A 293 -18.69 -14.18 14.80
C VAL A 293 -18.16 -13.36 15.98
N GLN A 294 -16.93 -13.66 16.38
CA GLN A 294 -16.10 -12.87 17.29
C GLN A 294 -14.83 -12.40 16.57
N PRO A 295 -14.14 -11.37 17.08
CA PRO A 295 -12.88 -10.92 16.51
C PRO A 295 -11.88 -12.08 16.37
N GLY A 296 -11.35 -12.27 15.16
CA GLY A 296 -10.41 -13.35 14.84
C GLY A 296 -11.04 -14.66 14.34
N ASP A 297 -12.37 -14.82 14.41
CA ASP A 297 -13.03 -15.95 13.75
C ASP A 297 -12.89 -15.84 12.23
N THR A 298 -12.84 -16.98 11.54
CA THR A 298 -12.72 -17.04 10.09
C THR A 298 -13.97 -17.63 9.44
N LEU A 299 -14.32 -17.08 8.28
CA LEU A 299 -15.31 -17.64 7.35
C LEU A 299 -14.58 -18.03 6.06
N ASP A 300 -14.55 -19.32 5.79
CA ASP A 300 -13.93 -19.89 4.60
C ASP A 300 -14.98 -20.15 3.53
N PHE A 301 -14.78 -19.52 2.38
CA PHE A 301 -15.55 -19.71 1.16
C PHE A 301 -14.76 -20.66 0.27
N ILE A 302 -15.10 -21.94 0.36
CA ILE A 302 -14.38 -23.03 -0.31
C ILE A 302 -15.15 -23.39 -1.57
N THR A 303 -14.46 -23.46 -2.71
CA THR A 303 -15.03 -24.02 -3.94
C THR A 303 -14.29 -25.30 -4.31
N ASP A 304 -14.92 -26.45 -4.14
CA ASP A 304 -14.36 -27.75 -4.48
C ASP A 304 -14.95 -28.33 -5.77
N CYS A 305 -14.12 -29.14 -6.44
CA CYS A 305 -14.58 -30.00 -7.52
C CYS A 305 -15.49 -31.10 -6.96
N ARG A 306 -16.31 -31.70 -7.83
CA ARG A 306 -17.12 -32.86 -7.44
C ARG A 306 -16.33 -34.15 -7.65
N GLU A 307 -16.60 -34.87 -8.73
CA GLU A 307 -15.90 -36.10 -9.11
C GLU A 307 -14.68 -35.80 -9.97
N SER A 308 -14.74 -34.74 -10.78
CA SER A 308 -13.67 -34.32 -11.69
C SER A 308 -13.39 -32.84 -11.54
N ILE A 309 -12.18 -32.41 -11.91
CA ILE A 309 -11.82 -30.99 -12.04
C ILE A 309 -12.06 -30.47 -13.47
N THR A 310 -12.57 -31.31 -14.37
CA THR A 310 -12.57 -31.00 -15.81
C THR A 310 -13.66 -29.98 -16.14
N SER A 311 -13.26 -28.85 -16.73
CA SER A 311 -14.18 -27.76 -17.13
C SER A 311 -14.90 -27.08 -15.96
N ASP A 312 -14.30 -27.06 -14.77
CA ASP A 312 -14.86 -26.55 -13.51
C ASP A 312 -14.44 -25.10 -13.18
N SER A 313 -14.24 -24.29 -14.21
CA SER A 313 -14.16 -22.84 -14.00
C SER A 313 -15.45 -22.33 -13.39
N PHE A 314 -15.37 -21.44 -12.41
CA PHE A 314 -16.53 -20.89 -11.72
C PHE A 314 -16.44 -19.38 -11.52
N ALA A 315 -17.60 -18.75 -11.33
CA ALA A 315 -17.73 -17.41 -10.80
C ALA A 315 -18.46 -17.48 -9.47
N TRP A 316 -18.00 -16.71 -8.48
CA TRP A 316 -18.71 -16.60 -7.21
C TRP A 316 -18.63 -15.19 -6.68
N SER A 317 -19.74 -14.45 -6.81
CA SER A 317 -19.91 -13.15 -6.16
C SER A 317 -20.28 -13.37 -4.70
N ILE A 318 -19.59 -12.67 -3.79
CA ILE A 318 -19.79 -12.80 -2.34
C ILE A 318 -19.84 -11.39 -1.76
N ALA A 319 -20.92 -11.07 -1.06
CA ALA A 319 -21.05 -9.89 -0.23
C ALA A 319 -21.28 -10.32 1.22
N ILE A 320 -20.50 -9.74 2.13
CA ILE A 320 -20.56 -9.95 3.57
C ILE A 320 -21.13 -8.69 4.18
N LYS A 321 -22.17 -8.81 5.00
CA LYS A 321 -22.72 -7.73 5.82
C LYS A 321 -22.63 -8.13 7.29
N LEU A 322 -21.74 -7.48 8.04
CA LEU A 322 -21.60 -7.65 9.49
C LEU A 322 -22.42 -6.58 10.21
N LYS A 323 -23.35 -7.02 11.04
CA LYS A 323 -24.01 -6.19 12.04
C LYS A 323 -23.30 -6.40 13.38
N ALA A 324 -22.47 -5.43 13.76
CA ALA A 324 -21.71 -5.48 15.01
C ALA A 324 -22.63 -5.38 16.23
N THR A 325 -22.15 -5.86 17.38
CA THR A 325 -22.91 -5.82 18.65
C THR A 325 -23.25 -4.39 19.11
N ASP A 326 -22.47 -3.39 18.69
CA ASP A 326 -22.73 -1.97 18.96
C ASP A 326 -23.79 -1.36 18.00
N GLY A 327 -24.37 -2.17 17.11
CA GLY A 327 -25.39 -1.78 16.15
C GLY A 327 -24.85 -1.22 14.83
N LYS A 328 -23.53 -1.03 14.68
CA LYS A 328 -22.95 -0.60 13.40
C LYS A 328 -23.01 -1.70 12.37
N GLU A 329 -23.31 -1.33 11.13
CA GLU A 329 -23.27 -2.25 10.00
C GLU A 329 -22.08 -1.92 9.10
N VAL A 330 -21.32 -2.97 8.74
CA VAL A 330 -20.19 -2.87 7.81
C VAL A 330 -20.37 -3.93 6.73
N SER A 331 -20.15 -3.54 5.47
CA SER A 331 -20.31 -4.42 4.32
C SER A 331 -19.04 -4.51 3.50
N TRP A 332 -18.75 -5.70 2.97
CA TRP A 332 -17.65 -5.98 2.06
C TRP A 332 -18.16 -6.81 0.87
N SER A 333 -17.48 -6.72 -0.28
CA SER A 333 -17.69 -7.69 -1.35
C SER A 333 -16.37 -8.22 -1.89
N ALA A 334 -16.32 -9.52 -2.13
CA ALA A 334 -15.08 -10.23 -2.45
C ALA A 334 -14.50 -9.82 -3.80
N ASP A 335 -15.34 -9.41 -4.75
CA ASP A 335 -14.95 -8.92 -6.07
C ASP A 335 -14.29 -7.54 -6.00
N LYS A 336 -14.80 -6.64 -5.14
CA LYS A 336 -14.25 -5.28 -4.96
C LYS A 336 -13.08 -5.23 -3.99
N SER A 337 -12.97 -6.23 -3.12
CA SER A 337 -11.95 -6.31 -2.06
C SER A 337 -11.02 -7.50 -2.25
N PHE A 338 -10.85 -7.99 -3.48
CA PHE A 338 -9.95 -9.11 -3.78
C PHE A 338 -8.50 -8.67 -3.53
N PRO A 339 -7.83 -9.15 -2.48
CA PRO A 339 -6.54 -8.61 -2.10
C PRO A 339 -5.46 -9.17 -3.03
N GLY A 340 -4.57 -8.29 -3.51
CA GLY A 340 -3.27 -8.69 -4.02
C GLY A 340 -2.29 -9.08 -2.89
N PRO A 341 -0.98 -9.16 -3.16
CA PRO A 341 0.03 -9.45 -2.14
C PRO A 341 -0.10 -8.50 -0.96
N THR A 342 -0.05 -9.05 0.27
CA THR A 342 -0.12 -8.23 1.48
C THR A 342 1.04 -7.23 1.48
N PRO A 343 0.76 -5.92 1.43
CA PRO A 343 1.83 -4.94 1.50
C PRO A 343 2.43 -4.93 2.90
N PRO A 344 3.68 -4.45 3.05
CA PRO A 344 4.34 -4.36 4.35
C PRO A 344 3.51 -3.60 5.37
N PRO A 345 3.75 -3.76 6.67
CA PRO A 345 3.05 -3.00 7.70
C PRO A 345 3.09 -1.50 7.40
N LEU A 346 1.94 -0.84 7.37
CA LEU A 346 1.85 0.58 7.03
C LEU A 346 2.72 1.46 7.95
N VAL A 347 2.86 1.09 9.21
CA VAL A 347 3.78 1.76 10.15
C VAL A 347 5.24 1.71 9.68
N ASN A 348 5.70 0.58 9.14
CA ASN A 348 7.04 0.46 8.57
C ASN A 348 7.18 1.35 7.34
N GLN A 349 6.14 1.40 6.50
CA GLN A 349 6.10 2.25 5.31
C GLN A 349 6.20 3.75 5.69
N ILE A 350 5.37 4.23 6.62
CA ILE A 350 5.39 5.62 7.09
C ILE A 350 6.74 5.97 7.73
N ALA A 351 7.28 5.09 8.57
CA ALA A 351 8.58 5.29 9.20
C ALA A 351 9.72 5.44 8.18
N ILE A 352 9.76 4.56 7.17
CA ILE A 352 10.75 4.63 6.10
C ILE A 352 10.58 5.90 5.27
N ALA A 353 9.35 6.33 4.97
CA ALA A 353 9.11 7.57 4.24
C ALA A 353 9.71 8.79 4.97
N TRP A 354 9.52 8.89 6.29
CA TRP A 354 10.13 9.94 7.12
C TRP A 354 11.66 9.86 7.13
N GLN A 355 12.21 8.66 7.30
CA GLN A 355 13.65 8.47 7.33
C GLN A 355 14.31 8.82 5.99
N ILE A 356 13.66 8.53 4.86
CA ILE A 356 14.15 8.89 3.52
C ILE A 356 14.05 10.40 3.30
N ALA A 357 12.91 11.01 3.61
CA ALA A 357 12.64 12.40 3.24
C ALA A 357 13.27 13.43 4.19
N TYR A 358 13.22 13.18 5.51
CA TYR A 358 13.63 14.13 6.54
C TYR A 358 14.84 13.66 7.36
N HIS A 359 15.32 12.43 7.15
CA HIS A 359 16.46 11.86 7.87
C HIS A 359 16.30 11.83 9.40
N ARG A 360 15.07 11.74 9.89
CA ARG A 360 14.74 11.63 11.30
C ARG A 360 13.54 10.70 11.52
N PRO A 361 13.35 10.16 12.74
CA PRO A 361 12.13 9.43 13.07
C PRO A 361 10.90 10.34 13.05
N ILE A 362 9.75 9.73 12.72
CA ILE A 362 8.43 10.35 12.86
C ILE A 362 8.04 10.45 14.34
N THR A 363 7.44 11.57 14.74
CA THR A 363 6.90 11.75 16.09
C THR A 363 5.49 11.14 16.24
N PRO A 364 5.00 10.85 17.46
CA PRO A 364 3.66 10.31 17.64
C PRO A 364 2.52 11.21 17.16
N ALA A 365 2.66 12.53 17.31
CA ALA A 365 1.67 13.48 16.82
C ALA A 365 1.61 13.49 15.28
N GLU A 366 2.76 13.44 14.62
CA GLU A 366 2.85 13.35 13.16
C GLU A 366 2.27 12.02 12.66
N PHE A 367 2.60 10.92 13.33
CA PHE A 367 2.07 9.61 12.94
C PHE A 367 0.54 9.56 13.03
N ALA A 368 -0.05 10.09 14.10
CA ALA A 368 -1.50 10.18 14.23
C ALA A 368 -2.14 11.00 13.10
N ALA A 369 -1.56 12.15 12.74
CA ALA A 369 -2.01 12.98 11.63
C ALA A 369 -1.91 12.24 10.28
N VAL A 370 -0.80 11.53 10.04
CA VAL A 370 -0.55 10.76 8.82
C VAL A 370 -1.50 9.59 8.70
N CYS A 371 -1.79 8.86 9.78
CA CYS A 371 -2.80 7.82 9.77
C CYS A 371 -4.19 8.37 9.42
N GLY A 372 -4.54 9.55 9.94
CA GLY A 372 -5.78 10.25 9.58
C GLY A 372 -5.84 10.58 8.08
N PHE A 373 -4.78 11.20 7.55
CA PHE A 373 -4.66 11.51 6.14
C PHE A 373 -4.74 10.26 5.26
N PHE A 374 -3.94 9.23 5.56
CA PHE A 374 -3.91 8.00 4.79
C PHE A 374 -5.26 7.30 4.80
N ARG A 375 -5.94 7.25 5.95
CA ARG A 375 -7.29 6.66 6.06
C ARG A 375 -8.28 7.39 5.14
N GLN A 376 -8.24 8.72 5.11
CA GLN A 376 -9.11 9.51 4.24
C GLN A 376 -8.83 9.28 2.76
N GLN A 377 -7.55 9.27 2.36
CA GLN A 377 -7.14 8.98 0.98
C GLN A 377 -7.54 7.56 0.59
N PHE A 378 -7.21 6.57 1.40
CA PHE A 378 -7.50 5.17 1.15
C PHE A 378 -9.01 4.90 1.01
N ALA A 379 -9.84 5.49 1.88
CA ALA A 379 -11.29 5.36 1.79
C ALA A 379 -11.84 5.96 0.49
N THR A 380 -11.35 7.14 0.10
CA THR A 380 -11.75 7.82 -1.14
C THR A 380 -11.33 7.02 -2.37
N LEU A 381 -10.08 6.55 -2.40
CA LEU A 381 -9.49 5.81 -3.50
C LEU A 381 -10.10 4.41 -3.66
N SER A 382 -10.46 3.75 -2.56
CA SER A 382 -11.12 2.44 -2.58
C SER A 382 -12.56 2.50 -3.10
N ALA A 383 -13.19 3.67 -3.05
CA ALA A 383 -14.52 3.88 -3.62
C ALA A 383 -14.49 4.08 -5.14
N LEU A 384 -13.32 4.31 -5.75
CA LEU A 384 -13.18 4.53 -7.18
C LEU A 384 -13.16 3.20 -7.95
N PRO A 385 -13.93 3.05 -9.04
CA PRO A 385 -14.09 1.79 -9.76
C PRO A 385 -12.86 1.33 -10.58
N ALA A 386 -11.83 2.17 -10.70
CA ALA A 386 -10.67 1.92 -11.58
C ALA A 386 -9.31 2.00 -10.87
N ASN A 387 -9.27 1.99 -9.54
CA ASN A 387 -8.00 2.04 -8.83
C ASN A 387 -7.46 0.63 -8.57
N ALA A 388 -6.41 0.23 -9.30
CA ALA A 388 -5.83 -1.11 -9.21
C ALA A 388 -5.14 -1.37 -7.86
N ASP A 389 -4.60 -0.33 -7.20
CA ASP A 389 -3.94 -0.42 -5.90
C ASP A 389 -4.19 0.86 -5.08
N PRO A 390 -5.36 0.97 -4.40
CA PRO A 390 -5.71 2.16 -3.63
C PRO A 390 -4.77 2.42 -2.45
N GLU A 391 -4.09 1.39 -1.94
CA GLU A 391 -3.14 1.53 -0.83
C GLU A 391 -1.84 2.17 -1.32
N LEU A 392 -1.28 1.69 -2.43
CA LEU A 392 -0.10 2.31 -3.04
C LEU A 392 -0.39 3.73 -3.52
N GLN A 393 -1.59 3.98 -4.06
CA GLN A 393 -1.96 5.33 -4.46
C GLN A 393 -2.11 6.25 -3.23
N ALA A 394 -2.70 5.80 -2.13
CA ALA A 394 -2.74 6.58 -0.89
C ALA A 394 -1.33 6.86 -0.33
N LEU A 395 -0.40 5.91 -0.44
CA LEU A 395 1.00 6.10 -0.09
C LEU A 395 1.69 7.09 -1.03
N THR A 396 1.35 7.07 -2.32
CA THR A 396 1.84 8.03 -3.32
C THR A 396 1.41 9.45 -2.97
N ASP A 397 0.14 9.64 -2.60
CA ASP A 397 -0.38 10.94 -2.17
C ASP A 397 0.31 11.43 -0.88
N LEU A 398 0.61 10.51 0.06
CA LEU A 398 1.40 10.83 1.25
C LEU A 398 2.83 11.26 0.88
N CYS A 399 3.48 10.53 -0.03
CA CYS A 399 4.82 10.87 -0.51
C CYS A 399 4.83 12.23 -1.24
N GLN A 400 3.79 12.55 -2.00
CA GLN A 400 3.60 13.87 -2.63
C GLN A 400 3.50 14.97 -1.58
N ALA A 401 2.71 14.77 -0.52
CA ALA A 401 2.58 15.72 0.59
C ALA A 401 3.92 15.92 1.31
N ILE A 402 4.68 14.86 1.53
CA ILE A 402 6.03 14.90 2.11
C ILE A 402 6.97 15.74 1.25
N LEU A 403 7.06 15.44 -0.06
CA LEU A 403 7.94 16.15 -1.00
C LEU A 403 7.55 17.63 -1.20
N SER A 404 6.28 17.97 -0.95
CA SER A 404 5.75 19.32 -1.06
C SER A 404 5.75 20.10 0.25
N SER A 405 6.27 19.52 1.33
CA SER A 405 6.25 20.12 2.66
C SER A 405 7.36 21.17 2.84
N ASN A 406 7.16 22.06 3.82
CA ASN A 406 8.21 23.00 4.23
C ASN A 406 9.44 22.27 4.80
N GLU A 407 9.27 21.18 5.56
CA GLU A 407 10.41 20.43 6.10
C GLU A 407 11.26 19.76 4.99
N PHE A 408 10.66 19.51 3.82
CA PHE A 408 11.41 19.02 2.67
C PHE A 408 12.14 20.15 1.93
N LEU A 409 11.56 21.35 1.88
CA LEU A 409 12.11 22.51 1.18
C LEU A 409 13.18 23.26 2.00
N TYR A 410 13.04 23.27 3.31
CA TYR A 410 13.90 24.00 4.23
C TYR A 410 14.76 23.02 5.04
N VAL A 411 15.98 23.42 5.38
CA VAL A 411 16.90 22.64 6.20
C VAL A 411 17.43 23.49 7.34
N ASP A 412 17.54 22.86 8.51
CA ASP A 412 18.02 23.45 9.75
C ASP A 412 19.54 23.35 9.88
#